data_AF-A0A702NQ68-F1
#
_entry.id   AF-A0A702NQ68-F1
#
_cell.length_a   1.000
_cell.length_b   1.000
_cell.length_c   1.000
_cell.angle_alpha   90.00
_cell.angle_beta   90.00
_cell.angle_gamma   90.00
#
_symmetry.space_group_name_H-M   'P 1'
#
loop_
_entity.id
_entity.type
_entity.pdbx_description
1 polymer ?
#
loop_
_entity_poly.entity_id
_entity_poly.type
_entity_poly.pdbx_seq_one_letter_code
_entity_poly.pdbx_strand_id
1 'polypeptide(L)' 'MQFFTSSDTVMLCAKTCDRCGRHAKTVVDDIEFNEFLSVNHLAGYGSIFGDSNRLKLDLCQHCLKDVLGQWITVCNQ' A
#
# COMPACT_ATOMS: atom_id res chain seq x y z
N MET A 1 32.74 -27.47 -8.44
CA MET A 1 32.70 -26.11 -9.01
C MET A 1 31.37 -25.47 -8.64
N GLN A 2 31.38 -24.27 -8.07
CA GLN A 2 30.17 -23.52 -7.75
C GLN A 2 30.02 -22.37 -8.76
N PHE A 3 28.79 -22.13 -9.20
CA PHE A 3 28.45 -21.03 -10.08
C PHE A 3 27.51 -20.11 -9.32
N PHE A 4 27.88 -18.84 -9.24
CA PHE A 4 27.08 -17.80 -8.59
C PHE A 4 26.55 -16.85 -9.66
N THR A 5 25.32 -16.40 -9.51
CA THR A 5 24.67 -15.43 -10.39
C THR A 5 24.23 -14.24 -9.55
N SER A 6 24.51 -13.02 -10.01
CA SER A 6 24.08 -11.80 -9.33
C SER A 6 22.56 -11.64 -9.44
N SER A 7 21.91 -11.33 -8.33
CA SER A 7 20.49 -10.98 -8.29
C SER A 7 20.36 -9.57 -7.74
N ASP A 8 19.73 -8.68 -8.51
CA ASP A 8 19.39 -7.33 -8.05
C ASP A 8 18.12 -7.38 -7.21
N THR A 9 18.19 -6.81 -6.00
CA THR A 9 17.04 -6.69 -5.11
C THR A 9 16.53 -5.25 -5.14
N VAL A 10 15.23 -5.07 -5.38
CA VAL A 10 14.57 -3.76 -5.31
C VAL A 10 13.94 -3.60 -3.93
N MET A 11 14.24 -2.49 -3.26
CA MET A 11 13.69 -2.17 -1.93
C MET A 11 12.70 -1.00 -2.03
N LEU A 12 11.57 -1.11 -1.32
CA LEU A 12 10.60 -0.02 -1.20
C LEU A 12 11.08 0.97 -0.13
N CYS A 13 11.49 2.17 -0.55
CA CYS A 13 12.08 3.18 0.36
C CYS A 13 11.10 4.26 0.82
N ALA A 14 9.94 4.40 0.17
CA ALA A 14 8.98 5.44 0.49
C ALA A 14 7.56 5.14 -0.05
N LYS A 15 6.56 5.75 0.58
CA LYS A 15 5.15 5.73 0.18
C LYS A 15 4.58 7.15 0.25
N THR A 16 3.62 7.44 -0.61
CA THR A 16 2.88 8.72 -0.60
C THR A 16 1.39 8.42 -0.54
N CYS A 17 0.66 9.10 0.32
CA CYS A 17 -0.78 8.94 0.48
C CYS A 17 -1.50 9.63 -0.69
N ASP A 18 -2.32 8.89 -1.43
CA ASP A 18 -3.04 9.41 -2.60
C ASP A 18 -4.09 10.46 -2.24
N ARG A 19 -4.62 10.43 -0.99
CA ARG A 19 -5.63 11.39 -0.53
C ARG A 19 -5.04 12.71 -0.05
N CYS A 20 -4.04 12.67 0.82
CA CYS A 20 -3.53 13.87 1.51
C CYS A 20 -2.10 14.26 1.11
N GLY A 21 -1.44 13.48 0.25
CA GLY A 21 -0.07 13.74 -0.19
C GLY A 21 1.00 13.48 0.87
N ARG A 22 0.64 12.93 2.04
CA ARG A 22 1.63 12.61 3.09
C ARG A 22 2.65 11.62 2.56
N HIS A 23 3.93 11.95 2.71
CA HIS A 23 5.04 11.13 2.27
C HIS A 23 5.77 10.54 3.47
N ALA A 24 5.91 9.22 3.51
CA ALA A 24 6.62 8.47 4.55
C ALA A 24 7.78 7.69 3.93
N LYS A 25 8.92 7.61 4.62
CA LYS A 25 10.14 6.96 4.13
C LYS A 25 10.57 5.84 5.06
N THR A 26 10.99 4.70 4.50
CA THR A 26 11.48 3.52 5.24
C THR A 26 12.81 3.78 5.97
N VAL A 27 13.60 4.75 5.49
CA VAL A 27 15.00 4.97 5.92
C VAL A 27 15.10 5.92 7.13
N VAL A 28 14.04 6.68 7.37
CA VAL A 28 13.88 7.48 8.58
C VAL A 28 12.97 6.65 9.48
N ASP A 29 13.10 6.75 10.80
CA ASP A 29 12.29 6.06 11.84
C ASP A 29 10.78 6.42 11.79
N ASP A 30 10.24 6.61 10.60
CA ASP A 30 8.86 6.94 10.33
C ASP A 30 8.04 5.66 10.48
N ILE A 31 7.70 5.36 11.73
CA ILE A 31 6.85 4.24 12.14
C ILE A 31 5.55 4.24 11.31
N GLU A 32 5.08 5.41 10.87
CA GLU A 32 3.88 5.50 10.04
C GLU A 32 4.03 4.83 8.68
N PHE A 33 5.24 4.65 8.13
CA PHE A 33 5.46 3.99 6.84
C PHE A 33 4.86 2.58 6.80
N ASN A 34 4.97 1.86 7.91
CA ASN A 34 4.46 0.49 8.04
C ASN A 34 2.93 0.46 8.20
N GLU A 35 2.32 1.57 8.63
CA GLU A 35 0.88 1.72 8.86
C GLU A 35 0.11 2.21 7.62
N PHE A 36 0.75 2.26 6.45
CA PHE A 36 0.06 2.54 5.18
C PHE A 36 -0.73 1.33 4.69
N LEU A 37 -2.01 1.53 4.37
CA LEU A 37 -2.80 0.56 3.62
C LEU A 37 -2.58 0.74 2.11
N SER A 38 -2.10 -0.32 1.47
CA SER A 38 -1.93 -0.40 0.02
C SER A 38 -2.94 -1.37 -0.60
N VAL A 39 -3.71 -0.90 -1.59
CA VAL A 39 -4.64 -1.72 -2.37
C VAL A 39 -4.05 -1.91 -3.77
N ASN A 40 -3.98 -3.16 -4.22
CA ASN A 40 -3.64 -3.51 -5.59
C ASN A 40 -4.57 -4.63 -6.05
N HIS A 41 -5.72 -4.24 -6.59
CA HIS A 41 -6.79 -5.16 -6.97
C HIS A 41 -6.93 -5.20 -8.49
N LEU A 42 -7.03 -6.39 -9.06
CA LEU A 42 -7.37 -6.58 -10.47
C LEU A 42 -8.87 -6.86 -10.58
N ALA A 43 -9.59 -5.93 -11.20
CA ALA A 43 -11.03 -6.04 -11.39
C ALA A 43 -11.39 -7.14 -12.39
N GLY A 44 -12.42 -7.92 -12.04
CA GLY A 44 -13.00 -8.95 -12.91
C GLY A 44 -13.98 -8.41 -13.95
N TYR A 45 -14.58 -9.32 -14.69
CA TYR A 45 -15.66 -9.03 -15.64
C TYR A 45 -16.93 -8.53 -14.92
N GLY A 46 -17.58 -7.51 -15.46
CA GLY A 46 -18.74 -6.84 -14.88
C GLY A 46 -18.40 -5.89 -13.72
N SER A 47 -17.12 -5.55 -13.54
CA SER A 47 -16.72 -4.59 -12.51
C SER A 47 -17.27 -3.20 -12.81
N ILE A 48 -17.82 -2.53 -11.80
CA ILE A 48 -18.24 -1.12 -11.91
C ILE A 48 -17.06 -0.18 -12.24
N PHE A 49 -15.82 -0.62 -12.02
CA PHE A 49 -14.60 0.11 -12.37
C PHE A 49 -14.07 -0.24 -13.76
N GLY A 50 -14.80 -1.03 -14.54
CA GLY A 50 -14.40 -1.53 -15.85
C GLY A 50 -13.66 -2.87 -15.76
N ASP A 51 -13.83 -3.67 -16.82
CA ASP A 51 -13.30 -5.02 -16.90
C ASP A 51 -11.78 -5.04 -17.02
N SER A 52 -11.12 -5.93 -16.29
CA SER A 52 -9.66 -6.09 -16.28
C SER A 52 -8.87 -4.85 -15.83
N ASN A 53 -9.54 -3.86 -15.22
CA ASN A 53 -8.88 -2.67 -14.72
C ASN A 53 -8.14 -2.95 -13.40
N ARG A 54 -6.95 -2.36 -13.25
CA ARG A 54 -6.16 -2.47 -12.02
C ARG A 54 -6.41 -1.26 -11.14
N LEU A 55 -6.96 -1.51 -9.95
CA LEU A 55 -7.20 -0.49 -8.93
C LEU A 55 -5.99 -0.44 -8.00
N LYS A 56 -5.44 0.76 -7.84
CA LYS A 56 -4.32 1.04 -6.94
C LYS A 56 -4.71 2.18 -6.01
N LEU A 57 -4.36 2.04 -4.74
CA LEU A 57 -4.58 3.08 -3.74
C LEU A 57 -3.59 2.91 -2.58
N ASP A 58 -2.92 3.97 -2.19
CA ASP A 58 -2.10 4.05 -0.99
C ASP A 58 -2.68 5.09 -0.03
N LEU A 59 -3.08 4.67 1.17
CA LEU A 59 -3.60 5.54 2.22
C LEU A 59 -2.73 5.48 3.49
N CYS A 60 -2.38 6.65 4.04
CA CYS A 60 -1.81 6.72 5.38
C CYS A 60 -2.88 6.37 6.44
N GLN A 61 -2.45 5.95 7.63
CA GLN A 61 -3.33 5.55 8.74
C GLN A 61 -4.42 6.59 9.09
N HIS A 62 -4.12 7.89 8.96
CA HIS A 62 -5.08 8.96 9.23
C HIS A 62 -6.18 8.99 8.17
N CYS A 63 -5.82 8.97 6.88
CA CYS A 63 -6.78 8.91 5.79
C CYS A 63 -7.55 7.58 5.76
N LEU A 64 -6.90 6.48 6.15
CA LEU A 64 -7.54 5.20 6.32
C LEU A 64 -8.67 5.29 7.35
N LYS A 65 -8.38 5.85 8.53
CA LYS A 65 -9.37 6.04 9.59
C LYS A 65 -10.48 7.01 9.18
N ASP A 66 -10.13 8.13 8.54
CA ASP A 66 -11.10 9.12 8.08
C ASP A 66 -12.08 8.55 7.04
N VAL A 67 -11.55 7.81 6.06
CA VAL A 67 -12.35 7.34 4.93
C VAL A 67 -13.05 6.04 5.26
N LEU A 68 -12.33 5.06 5.82
CA LEU A 68 -12.83 3.70 6.03
C LEU A 68 -13.14 3.36 7.49
N GLY A 69 -12.78 4.20 8.45
CA GLY A 69 -12.78 3.87 9.87
C GLY A 69 -14.13 3.42 10.43
N GLN A 70 -15.26 3.92 9.90
CA GLN A 70 -16.59 3.47 10.34
C GLN A 70 -16.95 2.05 9.90
N TRP A 71 -16.25 1.51 8.90
CA TRP A 71 -16.45 0.15 8.37
C TRP A 71 -15.33 -0.82 8.77
N ILE A 72 -14.24 -0.32 9.34
CA ILE A 72 -13.13 -1.15 9.83
C ILE A 72 -13.46 -1.64 11.24
N THR A 73 -13.51 -2.96 11.41
CA THR A 73 -13.58 -3.59 12.72
C THR A 73 -12.17 -3.76 13.29
N VAL A 74 -11.91 -3.21 14.46
CA VAL A 74 -10.66 -3.42 15.20
C VAL A 74 -10.81 -4.66 16.08
N CYS A 75 -10.04 -5.71 15.78
CA CYS A 75 -9.96 -6.91 16.60
C CYS A 75 -8.71 -6.83 17.49
N ASN A 76 -8.89 -6.84 18.81
CA ASN A 76 -7.75 -6.90 19.73
C ASN A 76 -7.14 -8.31 19.68
N GLN A 77 -5.82 -8.41 19.53
CA GLN A 77 -5.05 -9.65 19.64
C GLN A 77 -4.70 -9.97 21.09
#